data_AF-A0A7C6S600-F1
#
_entry.id   AF-A0A7C6S600-F1
#
_cell.length_a   1.000
_cell.length_b   1.000
_cell.length_c   1.000
_cell.angle_alpha   90.00
_cell.angle_beta   90.00
_cell.angle_gamma   90.00
#
_symmetry.space_group_name_H-M   'P 1'
#
loop_
_entity.id
_entity.type
_entity.pdbx_description
1 polymer ?
#
loop_
_entity_poly.entity_id
_entity_poly.type
_entity_poly.pdbx_seq_one_letter_code
_entity_poly.pdbx_strand_id
1 'polypeptide(L)'
;MSSNNPEQKLPKYNLSLLSTVFCSLELILFGVFLLVVNFKPDFLGAQWGVSIIWLPATLALFWLLCLTHSAFMKNTVTLWISFVFLTCLAAWLVKNVGGIGYDRIYPIYVAIPAIASAGTLLFAKDKNLHLKSIIFFGVIAFILFLNSFYKVDWWIIAPIVAIVIGAFIFINAITSKKGRWDDGDRPQRDTPYPSPKDEE
;
A
#
# COMPACT_ATOMS: atom_id res chain seq x y z
N MET A 1 19.43 -14.22 -44.93
CA MET A 1 18.24 -15.04 -44.61
C MET A 1 17.99 -14.93 -43.12
N SER A 2 16.92 -14.22 -42.77
CA SER A 2 16.54 -13.89 -41.39
C SER A 2 16.19 -15.17 -40.63
N SER A 3 17.00 -15.50 -39.63
CA SER A 3 16.62 -16.53 -38.66
C SER A 3 15.49 -15.92 -37.81
N ASN A 4 14.28 -16.39 -38.06
CA ASN A 4 13.16 -16.20 -37.15
C ASN A 4 13.55 -16.88 -35.84
N ASN A 5 14.08 -16.12 -34.89
CA ASN A 5 14.25 -16.56 -33.52
C ASN A 5 13.01 -16.13 -32.74
N PRO A 6 12.02 -17.01 -32.50
CA PRO A 6 10.89 -16.74 -31.63
C PRO A 6 11.40 -16.83 -30.20
N GLU A 7 12.17 -15.84 -29.75
CA GLU A 7 12.45 -15.68 -28.32
C GLU A 7 11.13 -15.33 -27.61
N GLN A 8 10.40 -16.39 -27.24
CA GLN A 8 9.81 -16.58 -25.93
C GLN A 8 9.01 -15.38 -25.37
N LYS A 9 8.05 -14.84 -26.14
CA LYS A 9 6.97 -14.00 -25.59
C LYS A 9 5.91 -14.80 -24.84
N LEU A 10 6.29 -15.74 -23.97
CA LEU A 10 5.35 -16.45 -23.07
C LEU A 10 5.97 -16.69 -21.69
N PRO A 11 5.78 -15.73 -20.76
CA PRO A 11 5.49 -16.14 -19.38
C PRO A 11 4.38 -15.34 -18.67
N LYS A 12 3.95 -14.17 -19.19
CA LYS A 12 2.99 -13.29 -18.47
C LYS A 12 1.55 -13.77 -18.51
N TYR A 13 1.09 -14.35 -19.63
CA TYR A 13 -0.29 -14.82 -19.78
C TYR A 13 -0.60 -15.97 -18.82
N ASN A 14 0.28 -16.97 -18.73
CA ASN A 14 0.13 -18.10 -17.81
C ASN A 14 0.17 -17.66 -16.34
N LEU A 15 1.04 -16.70 -16.00
CA LEU A 15 1.09 -16.13 -14.65
C LEU A 15 -0.19 -15.37 -14.29
N SER A 16 -0.72 -14.58 -15.23
CA SER A 16 -1.97 -13.85 -15.03
C SER A 16 -3.14 -14.81 -14.83
N LEU A 17 -3.23 -15.87 -15.65
CA LEU A 17 -4.28 -16.87 -15.53
C LEU A 17 -4.18 -17.63 -14.20
N LEU A 18 -2.98 -18.05 -13.82
CA LEU A 18 -2.74 -18.72 -12.54
C LEU A 18 -3.08 -17.81 -11.36
N SER A 19 -2.66 -16.54 -11.40
CA SER A 19 -3.05 -15.56 -10.38
C SER A 19 -4.56 -15.42 -10.25
N THR A 20 -5.29 -15.33 -11.37
CA THR A 20 -6.76 -15.25 -11.35
C THR A 20 -7.39 -16.50 -10.76
N VAL A 21 -6.88 -17.69 -11.07
CA VAL A 21 -7.36 -18.96 -10.49
C VAL A 21 -7.18 -18.97 -8.98
N PHE A 22 -6.00 -18.60 -8.46
CA PHE A 22 -5.76 -18.53 -7.01
C PHE A 22 -6.65 -17.48 -6.34
N CYS A 23 -6.78 -16.29 -6.93
CA CYS A 23 -7.67 -15.24 -6.40
C CYS A 23 -9.14 -15.70 -6.38
N SER A 24 -9.57 -16.44 -7.40
CA SER A 24 -10.94 -16.99 -7.45
C SER A 24 -11.15 -18.06 -6.36
N LEU A 25 -10.14 -18.91 -6.14
CA LEU A 25 -10.17 -19.91 -5.07
C LEU A 25 -10.26 -19.26 -3.68
N GLU A 26 -9.47 -18.21 -3.41
CA GLU A 26 -9.53 -17.44 -2.16
C GLU A 26 -10.91 -16.84 -1.93
N LEU A 27 -11.54 -16.29 -2.98
CA LEU A 27 -12.90 -15.74 -2.90
C LEU A 27 -13.94 -16.83 -2.61
N ILE A 28 -13.83 -18.00 -3.26
CA ILE A 28 -14.72 -19.15 -3.01
C ILE A 28 -14.58 -19.63 -1.57
N LEU A 29 -13.34 -19.80 -1.09
CA LEU A 29 -13.07 -20.23 0.29
C LEU A 29 -13.60 -19.23 1.30
N PHE A 30 -13.49 -17.93 1.03
CA PHE A 30 -14.10 -16.89 1.85
C PHE A 30 -15.64 -16.98 1.89
N GLY A 31 -16.28 -17.18 0.74
CA GLY A 31 -17.73 -17.37 0.67
C GLY A 31 -18.19 -18.59 1.46
N VAL A 32 -17.49 -19.72 1.30
CA VAL A 32 -17.74 -20.94 2.08
C VAL A 32 -17.54 -20.70 3.57
N PHE A 33 -16.47 -20.01 3.96
CA PHE A 33 -16.21 -19.66 5.36
C PHE A 33 -17.36 -18.84 5.96
N LEU A 34 -17.82 -17.78 5.30
CA LEU A 34 -18.94 -16.97 5.80
C LEU A 34 -20.25 -17.77 5.88
N LEU A 35 -20.51 -18.66 4.91
CA LEU A 35 -21.68 -19.55 4.96
C LEU A 35 -21.61 -20.51 6.15
N VAL A 36 -20.45 -21.11 6.41
CA VAL A 36 -20.27 -22.01 7.56
C VAL A 36 -20.50 -21.28 8.87
N VAL A 37 -19.93 -20.08 9.04
CA VAL A 37 -20.14 -19.26 10.25
C VAL A 37 -21.61 -18.86 10.40
N ASN A 38 -22.32 -18.60 9.29
CA ASN A 38 -23.74 -18.25 9.34
C ASN A 38 -24.64 -19.43 9.74
N PHE A 39 -24.39 -20.63 9.18
CA PHE A 39 -25.20 -21.82 9.48
C PHE A 39 -24.81 -22.49 10.81
N LYS A 40 -23.59 -22.28 11.28
CA LYS A 40 -23.09 -22.78 12.57
C LYS A 40 -22.48 -21.60 13.36
N PRO A 41 -23.31 -20.76 14.00
CA PRO A 41 -22.82 -19.59 14.75
C PRO A 41 -21.89 -19.97 15.90
N ASP A 42 -22.01 -21.19 16.46
CA ASP A 42 -21.13 -21.69 17.52
C ASP A 42 -19.77 -22.21 17.01
N PHE A 43 -19.54 -22.24 15.68
CA PHE A 43 -18.31 -22.77 15.08
C PHE A 43 -17.04 -22.06 15.58
N LEU A 44 -17.13 -20.76 15.86
CA LEU A 44 -16.04 -19.93 16.39
C LEU A 44 -16.27 -19.50 17.85
N GLY A 45 -17.35 -19.99 18.47
CA GLY A 45 -17.86 -19.55 19.77
C GLY A 45 -18.95 -18.48 19.64
N ALA A 46 -19.87 -18.45 20.61
CA ALA A 46 -21.10 -17.65 20.56
C ALA A 46 -20.87 -16.14 20.37
N GLN A 47 -19.71 -15.60 20.78
CA GLN A 47 -19.36 -14.19 20.58
C GLN A 47 -18.87 -13.85 19.15
N TRP A 48 -18.60 -14.84 18.29
CA TRP A 48 -18.01 -14.65 16.96
C TRP A 48 -19.01 -14.92 15.83
N GLY A 49 -20.14 -14.20 15.87
CA GLY A 49 -21.14 -14.24 14.79
C GLY A 49 -20.68 -13.54 13.50
N VAL A 50 -21.42 -13.79 12.41
CA VAL A 50 -21.16 -13.18 11.08
C VAL A 50 -21.13 -11.65 11.14
N SER A 51 -22.00 -11.05 11.95
CA SER A 51 -22.10 -9.60 12.15
C SER A 51 -20.82 -8.94 12.67
N ILE A 52 -19.96 -9.70 13.34
CA ILE A 52 -18.68 -9.22 13.89
C ILE A 52 -17.53 -9.60 12.96
N ILE A 53 -17.56 -10.80 12.39
CA ILE A 53 -16.42 -11.35 11.64
C ILE A 53 -16.37 -10.92 10.18
N TRP A 54 -17.46 -10.45 9.58
CA TRP A 54 -17.49 -10.10 8.16
C TRP A 54 -16.41 -9.06 7.83
N LEU A 55 -16.27 -8.00 8.64
CA LEU A 55 -15.32 -6.92 8.39
C LEU A 55 -13.85 -7.38 8.43
N PRO A 56 -13.35 -8.03 9.51
CA PRO A 56 -11.97 -8.52 9.52
C PRO A 56 -11.75 -9.61 8.47
N ALA A 57 -12.73 -10.47 8.20
CA ALA A 57 -12.61 -11.50 7.17
C ALA A 57 -12.51 -10.89 5.76
N THR A 58 -13.31 -9.85 5.46
CA THR A 58 -13.22 -9.12 4.19
C THR A 58 -11.89 -8.39 4.04
N LEU A 59 -11.41 -7.72 5.09
CA LEU A 59 -10.09 -7.07 5.08
C LEU A 59 -8.96 -8.09 4.88
N ALA A 60 -9.03 -9.25 5.53
CA ALA A 60 -8.08 -10.34 5.34
C ALA A 60 -8.13 -10.92 3.92
N LEU A 61 -9.33 -11.08 3.35
CA LEU A 61 -9.49 -11.52 1.97
C LEU A 61 -8.84 -10.54 0.99
N PHE A 62 -9.14 -9.24 1.08
CA PHE A 62 -8.56 -8.25 0.17
C PHE A 62 -7.04 -8.14 0.33
N TRP A 63 -6.53 -8.24 1.56
CA TRP A 63 -5.10 -8.35 1.81
C TRP A 63 -4.50 -9.53 1.06
N LEU A 64 -5.08 -10.73 1.20
CA LEU A 64 -4.59 -11.96 0.58
C LEU A 64 -4.70 -11.91 -0.95
N LEU A 65 -5.84 -11.51 -1.50
CA LEU A 65 -6.06 -11.38 -2.95
C LEU A 65 -5.02 -10.46 -3.59
N CYS A 66 -4.83 -9.28 -3.00
CA CYS A 66 -3.84 -8.32 -3.49
C CYS A 66 -2.42 -8.86 -3.31
N LEU A 67 -2.13 -9.56 -2.21
CA LEU A 67 -0.82 -10.16 -1.96
C LEU A 67 -0.50 -11.22 -3.01
N THR A 68 -1.38 -12.20 -3.18
CA THR A 68 -1.28 -13.29 -4.15
C THR A 68 -1.13 -12.74 -5.57
N HIS A 69 -2.00 -11.82 -5.98
CA HIS A 69 -1.89 -11.19 -7.30
C HIS A 69 -0.55 -10.46 -7.50
N SER A 70 -0.13 -9.69 -6.49
CA SER A 70 1.13 -8.96 -6.56
C SER A 70 2.36 -9.88 -6.56
N ALA A 71 2.31 -11.01 -5.88
CA ALA A 71 3.42 -11.97 -5.81
C ALA A 71 3.66 -12.64 -7.17
N PHE A 72 2.59 -13.00 -7.89
CA PHE A 72 2.70 -13.51 -9.26
C PHE A 72 3.13 -12.39 -10.21
N MET A 73 2.36 -11.29 -10.28
CA MET A 73 2.58 -10.26 -11.30
C MET A 73 3.75 -9.33 -11.01
N LYS A 74 4.38 -9.43 -9.83
CA LYS A 74 5.39 -8.50 -9.29
C LYS A 74 4.92 -7.04 -9.38
N ASN A 75 3.64 -6.81 -9.07
CA ASN A 75 3.01 -5.50 -9.16
C ASN A 75 3.13 -4.73 -7.84
N THR A 76 3.95 -3.68 -7.83
CA THR A 76 4.20 -2.83 -6.66
C THR A 76 2.94 -2.12 -6.17
N VAL A 77 2.04 -1.70 -7.07
CA VAL A 77 0.82 -0.98 -6.68
C VAL A 77 -0.15 -1.92 -5.96
N THR A 78 -0.36 -3.12 -6.50
CA THR A 78 -1.23 -4.12 -5.84
C THR A 78 -0.63 -4.57 -4.50
N LEU A 79 0.69 -4.71 -4.41
CA LEU A 79 1.36 -4.98 -3.14
C LEU A 79 1.15 -3.84 -2.14
N TRP A 80 1.24 -2.59 -2.57
CA TRP A 80 0.98 -1.43 -1.72
C TRP A 80 -0.43 -1.50 -1.13
N ILE A 81 -1.43 -1.73 -1.97
CA ILE A 81 -2.84 -1.87 -1.56
C ILE A 81 -3.03 -3.04 -0.59
N SER A 82 -2.35 -4.17 -0.82
CA SER A 82 -2.36 -5.31 0.10
C SER A 82 -1.95 -4.89 1.52
N PHE A 83 -0.85 -4.16 1.67
CA PHE A 83 -0.40 -3.69 2.98
C PHE A 83 -1.32 -2.62 3.60
N VAL A 84 -2.07 -1.85 2.80
CA VAL A 84 -3.14 -0.98 3.33
C VAL A 84 -4.21 -1.83 4.01
N PHE A 85 -4.72 -2.87 3.34
CA PHE A 85 -5.72 -3.78 3.92
C PHE A 85 -5.18 -4.51 5.15
N LEU A 86 -3.93 -4.95 5.12
CA LEU A 86 -3.26 -5.55 6.29
C LEU A 86 -3.23 -4.59 7.48
N THR A 87 -2.91 -3.32 7.24
CA THR A 87 -2.84 -2.31 8.31
C THR A 87 -4.22 -2.03 8.90
N CYS A 88 -5.26 -1.94 8.05
CA CYS A 88 -6.65 -1.81 8.49
C CYS A 88 -7.11 -3.04 9.31
N LEU A 89 -6.74 -4.25 8.88
CA LEU A 89 -7.02 -5.49 9.61
C LEU A 89 -6.31 -5.49 10.96
N ALA A 90 -5.03 -5.14 11.00
CA ALA A 90 -4.25 -5.05 12.24
C ALA A 90 -4.87 -4.01 13.20
N ALA A 91 -5.25 -2.83 12.70
CA ALA A 91 -5.95 -1.83 13.51
C ALA A 91 -7.28 -2.36 14.07
N TRP A 92 -8.05 -3.09 13.25
CA TRP A 92 -9.28 -3.72 13.70
C TRP A 92 -9.03 -4.75 14.81
N LEU A 93 -8.02 -5.61 14.66
CA LEU A 93 -7.65 -6.61 15.66
C LEU A 93 -7.19 -5.97 16.96
N VAL A 94 -6.30 -4.98 16.89
CA VAL A 94 -5.79 -4.26 18.07
C VAL A 94 -6.91 -3.58 18.84
N LYS A 95 -7.87 -2.97 18.15
CA LYS A 95 -9.04 -2.33 18.79
C LYS A 95 -9.98 -3.36 19.42
N ASN A 96 -10.47 -4.32 18.64
CA ASN A 96 -11.59 -5.18 19.04
C ASN A 96 -11.15 -6.40 19.86
N VAL A 97 -9.92 -6.89 19.67
CA VAL A 97 -9.36 -8.01 20.44
C VAL A 97 -8.46 -7.50 21.56
N GLY A 98 -7.66 -6.46 21.29
CA GLY A 98 -6.75 -5.88 22.28
C GLY A 98 -7.39 -4.86 23.24
N GLY A 99 -8.63 -4.43 22.98
CA GLY A 99 -9.34 -3.46 23.82
C GLY A 99 -8.75 -2.05 23.80
N ILE A 100 -7.92 -1.72 22.80
CA ILE A 100 -7.29 -0.40 22.68
C ILE A 100 -8.27 0.60 22.06
N GLY A 101 -8.51 1.72 22.76
CA GLY A 101 -9.38 2.79 22.30
C GLY A 101 -8.83 3.57 21.09
N TYR A 102 -9.73 4.29 20.41
CA TYR A 102 -9.38 5.11 19.26
C TYR A 102 -8.38 6.24 19.59
N ASP A 103 -8.43 6.72 20.83
CA ASP A 103 -7.51 7.72 21.40
C ASP A 103 -6.06 7.27 21.34
N ARG A 104 -5.79 5.96 21.37
CA ARG A 104 -4.43 5.40 21.29
C ARG A 104 -4.09 4.86 19.92
N ILE A 105 -5.08 4.37 19.16
CA ILE A 105 -4.81 3.67 17.90
C ILE A 105 -4.62 4.61 16.71
N TYR A 106 -5.08 5.87 16.80
CA TYR A 106 -5.09 6.78 15.65
C TYR A 106 -3.73 6.97 14.92
N PRO A 107 -2.54 6.88 15.55
CA PRO A 107 -1.27 7.00 14.85
C PRO A 107 -1.07 5.92 13.78
N ILE A 108 -1.69 4.74 13.93
CA ILE A 108 -1.59 3.66 12.92
C ILE A 108 -2.17 4.08 11.57
N TYR A 109 -3.21 4.90 11.57
CA TYR A 109 -3.85 5.36 10.34
C TYR A 109 -2.95 6.35 9.58
N VAL A 110 -2.17 7.14 10.31
CA VAL A 110 -1.15 8.03 9.73
C VAL A 110 0.05 7.23 9.22
N ALA A 111 0.36 6.09 9.84
CA ALA A 111 1.44 5.20 9.42
C ALA A 111 1.11 4.37 8.16
N ILE A 112 -0.16 4.31 7.70
CA ILE A 112 -0.56 3.46 6.56
C ILE A 112 0.35 3.65 5.34
N PRO A 113 0.63 4.87 4.85
CA PRO A 113 1.49 5.03 3.68
C PRO A 113 2.93 4.57 3.93
N ALA A 114 3.44 4.70 5.16
CA ALA A 114 4.76 4.21 5.54
C ALA A 114 4.80 2.67 5.56
N ILE A 115 3.83 2.02 6.19
CA ILE A 115 3.74 0.55 6.27
C ILE A 115 3.58 -0.04 4.87
N ALA A 116 2.67 0.53 4.06
CA ALA A 116 2.47 0.10 2.68
C ALA A 116 3.72 0.32 1.83
N SER A 117 4.41 1.46 2.00
CA SER A 117 5.68 1.71 1.30
C SER A 117 6.79 0.75 1.73
N ALA A 118 6.88 0.41 3.02
CA ALA A 118 7.84 -0.55 3.56
C ALA A 118 7.61 -1.95 2.97
N GLY A 119 6.36 -2.40 2.91
CA GLY A 119 6.00 -3.66 2.27
C GLY A 119 6.37 -3.71 0.79
N THR A 120 6.18 -2.60 0.06
CA THR A 120 6.50 -2.52 -1.36
C THR A 120 7.99 -2.51 -1.70
N LEU A 121 8.89 -2.27 -0.73
CA LEU A 121 10.33 -2.27 -0.97
C LEU A 121 10.85 -3.61 -1.55
N LEU A 122 10.11 -4.70 -1.34
CA LEU A 122 10.42 -6.02 -1.90
C LEU A 122 10.41 -6.03 -3.44
N PHE A 123 9.51 -5.28 -4.07
CA PHE A 123 9.33 -5.26 -5.53
C PHE A 123 9.65 -3.91 -6.18
N ALA A 124 9.90 -2.87 -5.38
CA ALA A 124 10.15 -1.53 -5.89
C ALA A 124 11.49 -1.44 -6.63
N LYS A 125 11.44 -0.91 -7.87
CA LYS A 125 12.65 -0.56 -8.64
C LYS A 125 13.31 0.71 -8.08
N ASP A 126 12.50 1.71 -7.74
CA ASP A 126 12.96 2.95 -7.12
C ASP A 126 12.67 2.92 -5.62
N LYS A 127 13.68 2.52 -4.84
CA LYS A 127 13.56 2.44 -3.38
C LYS A 127 13.55 3.81 -2.70
N ASN A 128 14.08 4.86 -3.37
CA ASN A 128 14.24 6.17 -2.75
C ASN A 128 12.89 6.84 -2.53
N LEU A 129 11.95 6.70 -3.48
CA LEU A 129 10.60 7.25 -3.35
C LEU A 129 9.84 6.59 -2.18
N HIS A 130 9.92 5.26 -2.07
CA HIS A 130 9.30 4.55 -0.96
C HIS A 130 9.96 4.89 0.38
N LEU A 131 11.29 5.02 0.43
CA LEU A 131 12.01 5.40 1.64
C LEU A 131 11.62 6.81 2.12
N LYS A 132 11.47 7.77 1.20
CA LYS A 132 10.96 9.12 1.55
C LYS A 132 9.57 9.04 2.19
N SER A 133 8.68 8.22 1.65
CA SER A 133 7.33 8.00 2.20
C SER A 133 7.39 7.36 3.60
N ILE A 134 8.23 6.33 3.78
CA ILE A 134 8.44 5.66 5.06
C ILE A 134 8.92 6.64 6.11
N ILE A 135 9.94 7.44 5.80
CA ILE A 135 10.50 8.41 6.74
C ILE A 135 9.46 9.48 7.07
N PHE A 136 8.80 10.06 6.07
CA PHE A 136 7.85 11.15 6.29
C PHE A 136 6.65 10.71 7.13
N PHE A 137 5.91 9.69 6.68
CA PHE A 137 4.71 9.23 7.38
C PHE A 137 5.06 8.46 8.67
N GLY A 138 6.18 7.74 8.69
CA GLY A 138 6.65 7.01 9.86
C GLY A 138 7.07 7.93 11.00
N VAL A 139 7.81 9.00 10.72
CA VAL A 139 8.20 9.99 11.75
C VAL A 139 6.98 10.70 12.31
N ILE A 140 6.04 11.14 11.45
CA ILE A 140 4.81 11.79 11.92
C ILE A 140 3.99 10.82 12.78
N ALA A 141 3.80 9.58 12.33
CA ALA A 141 3.09 8.57 13.12
C ALA A 141 3.78 8.27 14.45
N PHE A 142 5.12 8.23 14.48
CA PHE A 142 5.88 8.05 15.72
C PHE A 142 5.72 9.22 16.69
N ILE A 143 5.72 10.46 16.20
CA ILE A 143 5.46 11.63 17.04
C ILE A 143 4.03 11.56 17.61
N LEU A 144 3.04 11.23 16.79
CA LEU A 144 1.65 11.07 17.25
C LEU A 144 1.48 9.89 18.22
N PHE A 145 2.29 8.84 18.09
CA PHE A 145 2.35 7.75 19.05
C PHE A 145 2.79 8.23 20.44
N LEU A 146 3.69 9.22 20.53
CA LEU A 146 4.06 9.83 21.82
C LEU A 146 2.88 10.53 22.48
N ASN A 147 2.04 11.22 21.70
CA ASN A 147 0.79 11.77 22.22
C ASN A 147 -0.17 10.66 22.69
N SER A 148 -0.34 9.61 21.90
CA SER A 148 -1.39 8.62 22.15
C SER A 148 -1.05 7.62 23.27
N PHE A 149 0.23 7.22 23.42
CA PHE A 149 0.66 6.26 24.44
C PHE A 149 1.34 6.91 25.65
N TYR A 150 2.13 7.96 25.43
CA TYR A 150 2.87 8.65 26.50
C TYR A 150 2.20 9.96 26.96
N LYS A 151 1.04 10.30 26.40
CA LYS A 151 0.24 11.49 26.76
C LYS A 151 1.01 12.80 26.67
N VAL A 152 1.96 12.91 25.75
CA VAL A 152 2.65 14.17 25.47
C VAL A 152 1.64 15.17 24.92
N ASP A 153 1.56 16.37 25.49
CA ASP A 153 0.54 17.35 25.15
C ASP A 153 0.61 17.86 23.71
N TRP A 154 -0.55 18.24 23.17
CA TRP A 154 -0.70 18.80 21.83
C TRP A 154 0.10 20.09 21.61
N TRP A 155 0.34 20.89 22.65
CA TRP A 155 1.14 22.12 22.54
C TRP A 155 2.61 21.83 22.21
N ILE A 156 3.11 20.63 22.52
CA ILE A 156 4.46 20.16 22.13
C ILE A 156 4.38 19.46 20.77
N ILE A 157 3.39 18.61 20.57
CA ILE A 157 3.29 17.73 19.40
C ILE A 157 2.99 18.50 18.11
N ALA A 158 2.02 19.42 18.15
CA ALA A 158 1.61 20.19 16.98
C ALA A 158 2.78 20.98 16.33
N PRO A 159 3.60 21.76 17.08
CA PRO A 159 4.72 22.47 16.47
C PRO A 159 5.80 21.52 15.93
N ILE A 160 6.08 20.40 16.59
CA ILE A 160 7.05 19.41 16.08
C ILE A 160 6.57 18.85 14.74
N VAL A 161 5.30 18.45 14.64
CA VAL A 161 4.72 17.96 13.36
C VAL A 161 4.79 19.04 12.28
N ALA A 162 4.47 20.29 12.62
CA ALA A 162 4.57 21.42 11.67
C ALA A 162 6.00 21.63 11.17
N ILE A 163 7.01 21.56 12.06
CA ILE A 163 8.43 21.68 11.71
C ILE A 163 8.85 20.52 10.79
N VAL A 164 8.46 19.28 11.11
CA VAL A 164 8.78 18.10 10.28
C VAL A 164 8.18 18.23 8.88
N ILE A 165 6.91 18.65 8.77
CA ILE A 165 6.26 18.87 7.48
C ILE A 165 6.96 20.00 6.71
N GLY A 166 7.22 21.12 7.36
CA GLY A 166 7.91 22.26 6.75
C GLY A 166 9.32 21.91 6.25
N ALA A 167 10.09 21.21 7.08
CA ALA A 167 11.43 20.73 6.72
C ALA A 167 11.39 19.77 5.53
N PHE A 168 10.43 18.84 5.49
CA PHE A 168 10.30 17.90 4.38
C PHE A 168 9.94 18.61 3.06
N ILE A 169 9.04 19.59 3.09
CA ILE A 169 8.70 20.42 1.92
C ILE A 169 9.94 21.21 1.47
N PHE A 170 10.64 21.85 2.40
CA PHE A 170 11.83 22.66 2.11
C PHE A 170 12.96 21.82 1.49
N ILE A 171 13.27 20.66 2.06
CA ILE A 171 14.29 19.74 1.54
C ILE A 171 13.92 19.25 0.13
N ASN A 172 12.66 18.88 -0.10
CA ASN A 172 12.22 18.45 -1.43
C ASN A 172 12.22 19.60 -2.44
N ALA A 173 11.92 20.84 -2.03
CA ALA A 173 11.99 22.01 -2.90
C ALA A 173 13.43 22.37 -3.31
N ILE A 174 14.40 22.23 -2.41
CA ILE A 174 15.82 22.46 -2.72
C ILE A 174 16.37 21.36 -3.64
N THR A 175 16.08 20.10 -3.31
CA THR A 175 16.58 18.96 -4.09
C THR A 175 15.95 18.87 -5.49
N SER A 176 14.69 19.28 -5.66
CA SER A 176 14.07 19.36 -6.99
C SER A 176 14.67 20.46 -7.86
N LYS A 177 15.06 21.60 -7.26
CA LYS A 177 15.79 22.65 -7.97
C LYS A 177 17.15 22.16 -8.42
N LYS A 178 17.92 21.48 -7.56
CA LYS A 178 19.27 21.00 -7.92
C LYS A 178 19.26 20.05 -9.12
N GLY A 179 18.27 19.16 -9.24
CA GLY A 179 18.13 18.27 -10.40
C GLY A 179 17.82 18.98 -11.73
N ARG A 180 17.11 20.12 -11.71
CA ARG A 180 16.74 20.86 -12.92
C ARG A 180 17.92 21.63 -13.55
N TRP A 181 18.95 21.95 -12.77
CA TRP A 181 20.15 22.66 -13.26
C TRP A 181 21.33 21.72 -13.58
N ASP A 182 21.29 20.46 -13.12
CA ASP A 182 22.29 19.42 -13.42
C ASP A 182 21.91 18.57 -14.65
N ASP A 183 20.65 18.62 -15.10
CA ASP A 183 20.17 18.00 -16.34
C ASP A 183 20.45 18.88 -17.58
N GLY A 184 21.73 19.27 -17.76
CA GLY A 184 22.19 20.05 -18.92
C GLY A 184 22.00 19.38 -20.28
N ASP A 185 21.64 18.10 -20.33
CA ASP A 185 21.60 17.29 -21.58
C ASP A 185 20.39 16.33 -21.68
N ARG A 186 19.25 16.62 -21.06
CA ARG A 186 18.01 15.88 -21.41
C ARG A 186 17.24 16.65 -22.46
N PRO A 187 17.02 16.08 -23.67
CA PRO A 187 16.18 16.74 -24.66
C PRO A 187 14.79 16.93 -24.07
N GLN A 188 14.44 18.20 -23.94
CA GLN A 188 13.15 18.69 -23.51
C GLN A 188 12.07 18.02 -24.38
N ARG A 189 11.18 17.25 -23.77
CA ARG A 189 10.10 16.52 -24.45
C ARG A 189 8.95 17.45 -24.86
N ASP A 190 9.29 18.67 -25.24
CA ASP A 190 8.37 19.79 -25.47
C ASP A 190 8.39 20.26 -26.94
N THR A 191 8.87 19.45 -27.89
CA THR A 191 8.59 19.71 -29.31
C THR A 191 7.23 19.10 -29.65
N PRO A 192 6.22 19.92 -30.04
CA PRO A 192 4.97 19.41 -30.58
C PRO A 192 5.28 18.53 -31.81
N TYR A 193 4.58 17.41 -31.96
CA TYR A 193 4.68 16.58 -33.16
C TYR A 193 4.51 17.46 -34.41
N PRO A 194 5.40 17.38 -35.42
CA PRO A 194 5.18 18.09 -36.66
C PRO A 194 3.90 17.54 -37.31
N SER A 195 2.95 18.44 -37.56
CA SER A 195 1.77 18.16 -38.38
C SER A 195 2.25 17.63 -39.74
N PRO A 196 1.65 16.57 -40.30
CA PRO A 196 1.89 16.22 -41.69
C PRO A 196 1.56 17.48 -42.51
N LYS A 197 2.53 18.00 -43.25
CA LYS A 197 2.24 18.97 -44.29
C LYS A 197 1.53 18.21 -45.38
N ASP A 198 0.39 18.73 -45.79
CA ASP A 198 -0.37 18.29 -46.95
C ASP A 198 0.59 18.20 -48.15
N GLU A 199 0.72 16.99 -48.69
CA GLU A 199 1.37 16.75 -49.97
C GLU A 199 0.37 17.16 -51.06
N GLU A 200 0.61 18.30 -51.71
CA GLU A 200 0.07 18.64 -53.04
C GLU A 200 0.73 17.82 -54.14
#